data_AF-A0A356L5H9-F1
#
_entry.id   AF-A0A356L5H9-F1
#
_cell.length_a   1.000
_cell.length_b   1.000
_cell.length_c   1.000
_cell.angle_alpha   90.00
_cell.angle_beta   90.00
_cell.angle_gamma   90.00
#
_symmetry.space_group_name_H-M   'P 1'
#
loop_
_entity.id
_entity.type
_entity.pdbx_description
1 polymer ?
#
loop_
_entity_poly.entity_id
_entity_poly.type
_entity_poly.pdbx_seq_one_letter_code
_entity_poly.pdbx_strand_id
1 'polypeptide(L)'
;MDKILVKSLYDPKYHRAFYYFHMFRKSTSVYFFVLAGMLAIYMAIQNTIDPEAAAQTTAISWTFAVLICLMAPVFTFGKVAQIVKASKKERGTNVELMEFTKAKITRKIDGSENKAVFGWDSFESAYEVKDCFYFYIDKDRGLIIPKADIVEGNLDLFRKLIQNNFPRNKKGKVKFKIMYKTKPGEVKA
;
A
#
# COMPACT_ATOMS: atom_id res chain seq x y z
N MET A 1 -16.17 -26.39 4.82
CA MET A 1 -16.25 -24.96 5.20
C MET A 1 -15.40 -24.18 4.22
N ASP A 2 -15.88 -23.06 3.70
CA ASP A 2 -15.06 -22.20 2.84
C ASP A 2 -13.94 -21.56 3.68
N LYS A 3 -12.71 -22.03 3.47
CA LYS A 3 -11.50 -21.60 4.16
C LYS A 3 -10.40 -21.34 3.13
N ILE A 4 -9.62 -20.28 3.35
CA ILE A 4 -8.38 -20.02 2.63
C ILE A 4 -7.23 -20.03 3.64
N LEU A 5 -6.21 -20.84 3.38
CA LEU A 5 -4.99 -20.88 4.18
C LEU A 5 -3.84 -20.32 3.35
N VAL A 6 -3.09 -19.40 3.93
CA VAL A 6 -1.90 -18.79 3.33
C VAL A 6 -0.73 -19.09 4.23
N LYS A 7 0.36 -19.58 3.64
CA LYS A 7 1.63 -19.83 4.31
C LYS A 7 2.71 -19.04 3.60
N SER A 8 3.12 -17.92 4.17
CA SER A 8 3.96 -16.95 3.49
C SER A 8 5.28 -16.70 4.22
N LEU A 9 6.40 -16.72 3.50
CA LEU A 9 7.68 -16.21 3.99
C LEU A 9 7.78 -14.71 3.70
N TYR A 10 8.57 -13.99 4.51
CA TYR A 10 8.73 -12.57 4.30
C TYR A 10 9.53 -12.29 3.03
N ASP A 11 8.90 -11.61 2.07
CA ASP A 11 9.56 -11.06 0.89
C ASP A 11 9.50 -9.52 0.89
N PRO A 12 10.66 -8.83 0.96
CA PRO A 12 10.75 -7.37 0.84
C PRO A 12 10.14 -6.82 -0.46
N LYS A 13 10.15 -7.59 -1.55
CA LYS A 13 9.63 -7.18 -2.86
C LYS A 13 8.15 -6.88 -2.79
N TYR A 14 7.36 -7.76 -2.18
CA TYR A 14 5.92 -7.57 -2.03
C TYR A 14 5.58 -6.38 -1.12
N HIS A 15 6.36 -6.16 -0.06
CA HIS A 15 6.18 -5.00 0.82
C HIS A 15 6.51 -3.69 0.11
N ARG A 16 7.61 -3.61 -0.63
CA ARG A 16 7.93 -2.42 -1.44
C ARG A 16 6.82 -2.14 -2.46
N ALA A 17 6.35 -3.16 -3.17
CA ALA A 17 5.26 -3.03 -4.14
C ALA A 17 3.96 -2.53 -3.48
N PHE A 18 3.59 -3.08 -2.32
CA PHE A 18 2.44 -2.63 -1.55
C PHE A 18 2.55 -1.16 -1.14
N TYR A 19 3.70 -0.74 -0.61
CA TYR A 19 3.86 0.65 -0.17
C TYR A 19 3.95 1.64 -1.33
N TYR A 20 4.53 1.26 -2.48
CA TYR A 20 4.45 2.08 -3.69
C TYR A 20 3.02 2.19 -4.20
N PHE A 21 2.28 1.08 -4.25
CA PHE A 21 0.86 1.10 -4.58
C PHE A 21 0.07 2.01 -3.63
N HIS A 22 0.32 1.90 -2.32
CA HIS A 22 -0.28 2.76 -1.31
C HIS A 22 0.04 4.24 -1.54
N MET A 23 1.31 4.55 -1.79
CA MET A 23 1.79 5.91 -2.01
C MET A 23 1.02 6.59 -3.15
N PHE A 24 0.98 5.97 -4.33
CA PHE A 24 0.36 6.58 -5.50
C PHE A 24 -1.17 6.53 -5.46
N ARG A 25 -1.78 5.58 -4.73
CA ARG A 25 -3.23 5.40 -4.78
C ARG A 25 -3.99 6.02 -3.61
N LYS A 26 -3.39 6.05 -2.42
CA LYS A 26 -4.05 6.37 -1.15
C LYS A 26 -3.39 7.53 -0.42
N SER A 27 -2.10 7.75 -0.60
CA SER A 27 -1.39 8.78 0.17
C SER A 27 -1.68 10.19 -0.36
N THR A 28 -2.48 10.95 0.37
CA THR A 28 -2.74 12.37 0.07
C THR A 28 -1.49 13.24 0.22
N SER A 29 -0.54 12.85 1.08
CA SER A 29 0.67 13.65 1.32
C SER A 29 1.56 13.77 0.08
N VAL A 30 1.61 12.73 -0.75
CA VAL A 30 2.42 12.75 -1.98
C VAL A 30 1.89 13.80 -2.95
N TYR A 31 0.57 13.86 -3.13
CA TYR A 31 -0.07 14.88 -3.95
C TYR A 31 0.09 16.29 -3.37
N PHE A 32 0.05 16.42 -2.04
CA PHE A 32 0.34 17.69 -1.37
C PHE A 32 1.77 18.17 -1.65
N PHE A 33 2.77 17.29 -1.56
CA PHE A 33 4.16 17.64 -1.90
C PHE A 33 4.35 17.99 -3.37
N VAL A 34 3.69 17.28 -4.29
CA VAL A 34 3.72 17.61 -5.72
C VAL A 34 3.13 19.00 -5.95
N LEU A 35 1.98 19.32 -5.34
CA LEU A 35 1.38 20.65 -5.43
C LEU A 35 2.26 21.74 -4.82
N ALA A 36 2.83 21.51 -3.64
CA ALA A 36 3.75 22.43 -2.99
C ALA A 36 5.01 22.67 -3.83
N GLY A 37 5.55 21.63 -4.47
CA GLY A 37 6.69 21.74 -5.39
C GLY A 37 6.35 22.57 -6.63
N MET A 38 5.18 22.32 -7.24
CA MET A 38 4.72 23.13 -8.38
C MET A 38 4.55 24.61 -8.00
N LEU A 39 3.97 24.88 -6.83
CA LEU A 39 3.81 26.25 -6.33
C LEU A 39 5.17 26.92 -6.05
N ALA A 40 6.11 26.21 -5.44
CA ALA A 40 7.45 26.73 -5.16
C ALA A 40 8.22 27.06 -6.45
N ILE A 41 8.14 26.19 -7.47
CA ILE A 41 8.72 26.44 -8.79
C ILE A 41 8.05 27.65 -9.44
N TYR A 42 6.72 27.72 -9.40
CA TYR A 42 5.97 28.85 -9.94
C TYR A 42 6.43 30.18 -9.32
N MET A 43 6.53 30.24 -7.98
CA MET A 43 7.01 31.44 -7.29
C MET A 43 8.46 31.79 -7.64
N ALA A 44 9.33 30.79 -7.78
CA ALA A 44 10.72 31.02 -8.18
C ALA A 44 10.82 31.61 -9.60
N ILE A 45 9.97 31.13 -10.53
CA ILE A 45 9.86 31.69 -11.88
C ILE A 45 9.35 33.13 -11.82
N GLN A 46 8.28 33.41 -11.06
CA GLN A 46 7.75 34.78 -10.91
C GLN A 46 8.81 35.75 -10.39
N ASN A 47 9.58 35.37 -9.37
CA ASN A 47 10.69 36.17 -8.84
C ASN A 47 11.89 36.30 -9.80
N THR A 48 11.95 35.49 -10.86
CA THR A 48 13.02 35.56 -11.87
C THR A 48 12.64 36.50 -13.02
N ILE A 49 11.35 36.58 -13.35
CA ILE A 49 10.84 37.45 -14.42
C ILE A 49 10.51 38.86 -13.93
N ASP A 50 10.33 39.05 -12.62
CA ASP A 50 10.09 40.34 -12.00
C ASP A 50 11.37 41.20 -12.04
N PRO A 51 11.38 42.33 -12.79
CA PRO A 51 12.56 43.19 -12.89
C PRO A 51 12.89 43.93 -11.59
N GLU A 52 11.95 44.02 -10.64
CA GLU A 52 12.16 44.65 -9.34
C GLU A 52 12.67 43.66 -8.28
N ALA A 53 12.68 42.35 -8.59
CA ALA A 53 13.12 41.34 -7.65
C ALA A 53 14.63 41.43 -7.39
N ALA A 54 14.99 41.56 -6.11
CA ALA A 54 16.38 41.49 -5.70
C ALA A 54 16.97 40.10 -5.99
N ALA A 55 18.22 40.05 -6.48
CA ALA A 55 18.92 38.79 -6.78
C ALA A 55 18.94 37.81 -5.59
N GLN A 56 19.00 38.33 -4.36
CA GLN A 56 18.91 37.53 -3.14
C GLN A 56 17.55 36.81 -3.02
N THR A 57 16.44 37.50 -3.28
CA THR A 57 15.09 36.93 -3.24
C THR A 57 14.93 35.82 -4.27
N THR A 58 15.43 36.06 -5.50
CA THR A 58 15.44 35.06 -6.57
C THR A 58 16.24 33.82 -6.15
N ALA A 59 17.45 33.99 -5.61
CA ALA A 59 18.29 32.88 -5.14
C ALA A 59 17.63 32.06 -4.01
N ILE A 60 16.99 32.73 -3.04
CA ILE A 60 16.26 32.07 -1.94
C ILE A 60 15.10 31.24 -2.50
N SER A 61 14.31 31.80 -3.43
CA SER A 61 13.16 31.10 -3.99
C SER A 61 13.54 29.83 -4.76
N TRP A 62 14.63 29.86 -5.54
CA TRP A 62 15.16 28.68 -6.23
C TRP A 62 15.71 27.64 -5.25
N THR A 63 16.43 28.08 -4.22
CA THR A 63 16.94 27.19 -3.17
C THR A 63 15.78 26.46 -2.49
N PHE A 64 14.72 27.19 -2.15
CA PHE A 64 13.53 26.61 -1.53
C PHE A 64 12.79 25.63 -2.45
N ALA A 65 12.63 25.99 -3.73
CA ALA A 65 12.02 25.11 -4.72
C ALA A 65 12.79 23.78 -4.86
N VAL A 66 14.12 23.86 -4.98
CA VAL A 66 14.99 22.67 -5.04
C VAL A 66 14.84 21.81 -3.78
N LEU A 67 14.87 22.42 -2.59
CA LEU A 67 14.70 21.71 -1.33
C LEU A 67 13.36 20.96 -1.26
N ILE A 68 12.24 21.60 -1.60
CA ILE A 68 10.92 20.94 -1.60
C ILE A 68 10.89 19.77 -2.59
N CYS A 69 11.40 19.97 -3.80
CA CYS A 69 11.44 18.94 -4.83
C CYS A 69 12.29 17.72 -4.40
N LEU A 70 13.36 17.94 -3.64
CA LEU A 70 14.21 16.86 -3.11
C LEU A 70 13.61 16.19 -1.86
N MET A 71 12.90 16.93 -1.01
CA MET A 71 12.28 16.38 0.20
C MET A 71 11.25 15.29 -0.13
N ALA A 72 10.37 15.53 -1.11
CA ALA A 72 9.29 14.60 -1.46
C ALA A 72 9.75 13.15 -1.73
N PRO A 73 10.73 12.89 -2.63
CA PRO A 73 11.24 11.54 -2.84
C PRO A 73 11.99 11.01 -1.61
N VAL A 74 12.78 11.84 -0.92
CA VAL A 74 13.54 11.39 0.27
C VAL A 74 12.62 10.90 1.39
N PHE A 75 11.60 11.68 1.76
CA PHE A 75 10.64 11.25 2.79
C PHE A 75 9.89 10.00 2.37
N THR A 76 9.52 9.91 1.10
CA THR A 76 8.68 8.83 0.62
C THR A 76 9.46 7.52 0.50
N PHE A 77 10.55 7.51 -0.25
CA PHE A 77 11.40 6.32 -0.39
C PHE A 77 12.08 5.94 0.92
N GLY A 78 12.48 6.93 1.72
CA GLY A 78 13.03 6.74 3.06
C GLY A 78 12.05 6.04 4.00
N LYS A 79 10.79 6.52 4.08
CA LYS A 79 9.74 5.88 4.90
C LYS A 79 9.49 4.44 4.45
N VAL A 80 9.39 4.19 3.14
CA VAL A 80 9.20 2.81 2.63
C VAL A 80 10.38 1.91 2.98
N ALA A 81 11.61 2.38 2.79
CA ALA A 81 12.81 1.63 3.12
C ALA A 81 12.89 1.30 4.62
N GLN A 82 12.54 2.26 5.48
CA GLN A 82 12.50 2.09 6.92
C GLN A 82 11.46 1.05 7.35
N ILE A 83 10.23 1.12 6.80
CA ILE A 83 9.18 0.15 7.12
C ILE A 83 9.57 -1.25 6.65
N VAL A 84 10.06 -1.39 5.42
CA VAL A 84 10.51 -2.69 4.88
C VAL A 84 11.67 -3.26 5.71
N LYS A 85 12.59 -2.43 6.19
CA LYS A 85 13.68 -2.86 7.09
C LYS A 85 13.14 -3.31 8.45
N ALA A 86 12.20 -2.57 9.02
CA ALA A 86 11.56 -2.91 10.29
C ALA A 86 10.77 -4.24 10.18
N SER A 87 9.91 -4.38 9.17
CA SER A 87 9.15 -5.61 8.92
C SER A 87 10.05 -6.81 8.64
N LYS A 88 11.18 -6.61 7.93
CA LYS A 88 12.17 -7.68 7.72
C LYS A 88 12.78 -8.14 9.04
N LYS A 89 13.11 -7.20 9.93
CA LYS A 89 13.69 -7.50 11.24
C LYS A 89 12.69 -8.22 12.15
N GLU A 90 11.42 -7.78 12.14
CA GLU A 90 10.35 -8.37 12.94
C GLU A 90 9.98 -9.78 12.46
N ARG A 91 9.81 -9.97 11.14
CA ARG A 91 9.42 -11.27 10.58
C ARG A 91 10.59 -12.24 10.45
N GLY A 92 11.82 -11.76 10.25
CA GLY A 92 13.00 -12.61 10.10
C GLY A 92 12.81 -13.70 9.04
N THR A 93 13.10 -14.95 9.43
CA THR A 93 12.85 -16.16 8.64
C THR A 93 11.55 -16.85 9.01
N ASN A 94 10.72 -16.21 9.83
CA ASN A 94 9.50 -16.82 10.36
C ASN A 94 8.42 -16.88 9.29
N VAL A 95 7.73 -18.00 9.26
CA VAL A 95 6.57 -18.22 8.39
C VAL A 95 5.37 -17.51 9.01
N GLU A 96 4.62 -16.81 8.17
CA GLU A 96 3.35 -16.23 8.53
C GLU A 96 2.22 -17.13 8.03
N LEU A 97 1.37 -17.56 8.96
CA LEU A 97 0.17 -18.31 8.69
C LEU A 97 -1.03 -17.38 8.79
N MET A 98 -1.74 -17.21 7.67
CA MET A 98 -3.00 -16.48 7.63
C MET A 98 -4.13 -17.42 7.24
N GLU A 99 -5.21 -17.38 8.02
CA GLU A 99 -6.41 -18.16 7.77
C GLU A 99 -7.60 -17.22 7.60
N PHE A 100 -8.26 -17.31 6.45
CA PHE A 100 -9.45 -16.54 6.13
C PHE A 100 -10.66 -17.47 6.12
N THR A 101 -11.65 -17.14 6.94
CA THR A 101 -12.93 -17.84 7.02
C THR A 101 -14.07 -16.83 6.91
N LYS A 102 -15.31 -17.31 6.77
CA LYS A 102 -16.48 -16.42 6.81
C LYS A 102 -16.55 -15.60 8.11
N ALA A 103 -16.18 -16.20 9.23
CA ALA A 103 -16.30 -15.55 10.53
C ALA A 103 -15.19 -14.53 10.82
N LYS A 104 -13.94 -14.89 10.51
CA LYS A 104 -12.77 -14.11 10.91
C LYS A 104 -11.54 -14.39 10.06
N ILE A 105 -10.59 -13.48 10.17
CA ILE A 105 -9.25 -13.60 9.59
C ILE A 105 -8.28 -13.74 10.77
N THR A 106 -7.49 -14.82 10.79
CA THR A 106 -6.46 -15.00 11.82
C THR A 106 -5.08 -14.94 11.22
N ARG A 107 -4.15 -14.29 11.91
CA ARG A 107 -2.76 -14.13 11.54
C ARG A 107 -1.89 -14.62 12.67
N LYS A 108 -0.96 -15.52 12.38
CA LYS A 108 0.04 -16.03 13.32
C LYS A 108 1.41 -16.00 12.65
N ILE A 109 2.42 -15.54 13.37
CA ILE A 109 3.82 -15.62 12.93
C ILE A 109 4.47 -16.73 13.74
N ASP A 110 5.09 -17.69 13.08
CA ASP A 110 5.80 -18.77 13.75
C ASP A 110 6.91 -18.20 14.65
N GLY A 111 7.03 -18.73 15.87
CA GLY A 111 7.95 -18.18 16.89
C GLY A 111 7.42 -16.96 17.64
N SER A 112 6.23 -16.45 17.32
CA SER A 112 5.52 -15.45 18.13
C SER A 112 4.30 -16.08 18.82
N GLU A 113 4.12 -15.80 20.11
CA GLU A 113 2.89 -16.17 20.84
C GLU A 113 1.67 -15.34 20.41
N ASN A 114 1.90 -14.21 19.72
CA ASN A 114 0.85 -13.30 19.33
C ASN A 114 0.07 -13.84 18.12
N LYS A 115 -1.17 -14.25 18.38
CA LYS A 115 -2.18 -14.50 17.35
C LYS A 115 -3.07 -13.27 17.20
N ALA A 116 -2.99 -12.61 16.06
CA ALA A 116 -3.91 -11.53 15.73
C ALA A 116 -5.18 -12.10 15.10
N VAL A 117 -6.34 -11.60 15.53
CA VAL A 117 -7.65 -11.97 15.02
C VAL A 117 -8.36 -10.71 14.56
N PHE A 118 -8.77 -10.69 13.30
CA PHE A 118 -9.44 -9.56 12.67
C PHE A 118 -10.84 -9.98 12.21
N GLY A 119 -11.81 -9.10 12.42
CA GLY A 119 -13.09 -9.16 11.73
C GLY A 119 -12.97 -8.59 10.32
N TRP A 120 -13.90 -8.94 9.43
CA TRP A 120 -13.92 -8.38 8.06
C TRP A 120 -14.17 -6.87 8.04
N ASP A 121 -14.85 -6.36 9.06
CA ASP A 121 -15.11 -4.95 9.36
C ASP A 121 -13.85 -4.17 9.77
N SER A 122 -12.79 -4.87 10.20
CA SER A 122 -11.50 -4.24 10.55
C SER A 122 -10.74 -3.72 9.33
N PHE A 123 -11.21 -4.00 8.11
CA PHE A 123 -10.54 -3.61 6.88
C PHE A 123 -11.27 -2.49 6.13
N GLU A 124 -10.54 -1.43 5.81
CA GLU A 124 -11.08 -0.28 5.10
C GLU A 124 -11.28 -0.56 3.61
N SER A 125 -10.39 -1.34 2.99
CA SER A 125 -10.45 -1.68 1.56
C SER A 125 -9.54 -2.84 1.21
N ALA A 126 -9.85 -3.55 0.12
CA ALA A 126 -9.00 -4.60 -0.43
C ALA A 126 -8.75 -4.39 -1.92
N TYR A 127 -7.58 -4.79 -2.40
CA TYR A 127 -7.21 -4.72 -3.80
C TYR A 127 -6.57 -6.02 -4.24
N GLU A 128 -6.92 -6.47 -5.44
CA GLU A 128 -6.22 -7.56 -6.10
C GLU A 128 -5.31 -6.98 -7.18
N VAL A 129 -4.01 -7.21 -7.05
CA VAL A 129 -3.01 -6.91 -8.09
C VAL A 129 -2.57 -8.22 -8.75
N LYS A 130 -1.65 -8.16 -9.71
CA LYS A 130 -1.24 -9.34 -10.50
C LYS A 130 -0.83 -10.52 -9.61
N ASP A 131 0.04 -10.27 -8.65
CA ASP A 131 0.69 -11.33 -7.87
C ASP A 131 0.23 -11.37 -6.39
N CYS A 132 -0.60 -10.43 -5.94
CA CYS A 132 -0.99 -10.31 -4.53
C CYS A 132 -2.43 -9.82 -4.32
N PHE A 133 -2.96 -10.07 -3.12
CA PHE A 133 -4.03 -9.30 -2.52
C PHE A 133 -3.48 -8.36 -1.46
N TYR A 134 -3.97 -7.13 -1.44
CA TYR A 134 -3.64 -6.09 -0.48
C TYR A 134 -4.87 -5.74 0.34
N PHE A 135 -4.81 -5.97 1.64
CA PHE A 135 -5.87 -5.62 2.57
C PHE A 135 -5.41 -4.44 3.43
N TYR A 136 -6.18 -3.35 3.44
CA TYR A 136 -5.87 -2.18 4.24
C TYR A 136 -6.68 -2.22 5.54
N ILE A 137 -5.98 -2.24 6.67
CA ILE A 137 -6.60 -2.06 7.99
C ILE A 137 -6.81 -0.56 8.21
N ASP A 138 -5.76 0.23 8.00
CA ASP A 138 -5.81 1.70 8.03
C ASP A 138 -4.84 2.30 7.00
N LYS A 139 -4.45 3.58 7.19
CA LYS A 139 -3.56 4.30 6.28
C LYS A 139 -2.13 3.77 6.27
N ASP A 140 -1.65 3.20 7.38
CA ASP A 140 -0.24 2.78 7.51
C ASP A 140 -0.10 1.25 7.68
N ARG A 141 -1.19 0.52 7.93
CA ARG A 141 -1.21 -0.91 8.17
C ARG A 141 -2.05 -1.68 7.15
N GLY A 142 -1.52 -2.80 6.70
CA GLY A 142 -2.23 -3.73 5.83
C GLY A 142 -1.64 -5.13 5.84
N LEU A 143 -2.40 -6.07 5.27
CA LEU A 143 -1.95 -7.43 5.00
C LEU A 143 -1.62 -7.58 3.53
N ILE A 144 -0.52 -8.27 3.27
CA ILE A 144 -0.02 -8.56 1.93
C ILE A 144 -0.08 -10.08 1.77
N ILE A 145 -0.89 -10.53 0.82
CA ILE A 145 -1.12 -11.95 0.56
C ILE A 145 -0.63 -12.25 -0.86
N PRO A 146 0.58 -12.83 -1.02
CA PRO A 146 1.02 -13.34 -2.31
C PRO A 146 0.09 -14.46 -2.77
N LYS A 147 -0.33 -14.42 -4.04
CA LYS A 147 -1.23 -15.44 -4.60
C LYS A 147 -0.59 -16.83 -4.62
N ALA A 148 0.73 -16.88 -4.84
CA ALA A 148 1.50 -18.11 -4.85
C ALA A 148 1.59 -18.79 -3.46
N ASP A 149 1.30 -18.06 -2.38
CA ASP A 149 1.43 -18.54 -1.01
C ASP A 149 0.10 -19.11 -0.46
N ILE A 150 -0.95 -19.13 -1.28
CA ILE A 150 -2.23 -19.76 -0.94
C ILE A 150 -2.06 -21.27 -1.07
N VAL A 151 -2.14 -21.97 0.07
CA VAL A 151 -1.92 -23.43 0.15
C VAL A 151 -3.23 -24.21 0.21
N GLU A 152 -4.30 -23.60 0.74
CA GLU A 152 -5.63 -24.21 0.81
C GLU A 152 -6.67 -23.26 0.21
N GLY A 153 -7.52 -23.81 -0.66
CA GLY A 153 -8.50 -23.06 -1.45
C GLY A 153 -7.95 -22.54 -2.78
N ASN A 154 -8.72 -21.70 -3.47
CA ASN A 154 -8.32 -21.14 -4.76
C ASN A 154 -8.65 -19.64 -4.85
N LEU A 155 -8.12 -18.99 -5.88
CA LEU A 155 -8.26 -17.53 -6.06
C LEU A 155 -9.72 -17.10 -6.23
N ASP A 156 -10.55 -17.89 -6.90
CA ASP A 156 -11.97 -17.57 -7.08
C ASP A 156 -12.77 -17.70 -5.78
N LEU A 157 -12.48 -18.72 -4.97
CA LEU A 157 -13.05 -18.89 -3.65
C LEU A 157 -12.64 -17.71 -2.75
N PHE A 158 -11.38 -17.29 -2.82
CA PHE A 158 -10.91 -16.17 -2.02
C PHE A 158 -11.58 -14.85 -2.44
N ARG A 159 -11.72 -14.58 -3.75
CA ARG A 159 -12.49 -13.44 -4.27
C ARG A 159 -13.93 -13.45 -3.79
N LYS A 160 -14.61 -14.62 -3.84
CA LYS A 160 -15.98 -14.77 -3.32
C LYS A 160 -16.04 -14.52 -1.82
N LEU A 161 -15.08 -15.04 -1.06
CA LEU A 161 -15.00 -14.85 0.39
C LEU A 161 -14.88 -13.36 0.72
N ILE A 162 -14.03 -12.62 -0.01
CA ILE A 162 -13.90 -11.17 0.13
C ILE A 162 -15.23 -10.49 -0.21
N GLN A 163 -15.79 -10.73 -1.40
CA GLN A 163 -17.01 -10.07 -1.85
C GLN A 163 -18.22 -10.30 -0.94
N ASN A 164 -18.30 -11.47 -0.28
CA ASN A 164 -19.44 -11.81 0.55
C ASN A 164 -19.32 -11.25 1.97
N ASN A 165 -18.11 -11.15 2.53
CA ASN A 165 -17.91 -10.81 3.94
C ASN A 165 -17.40 -9.39 4.19
N PHE A 166 -16.81 -8.72 3.19
CA PHE A 166 -16.29 -7.36 3.38
C PHE A 166 -17.43 -6.35 3.66
N PRO A 167 -17.18 -5.31 4.49
CA PRO A 167 -18.15 -4.26 4.73
C PRO A 167 -18.56 -3.55 3.43
N ARG A 168 -19.87 -3.38 3.28
CA ARG A 168 -20.48 -2.63 2.18
C ARG A 168 -20.53 -1.15 2.53
N ASN A 169 -20.28 -0.30 1.54
CA ASN A 169 -20.44 1.15 1.71
C ASN A 169 -21.93 1.56 1.71
N LYS A 170 -22.22 2.85 1.92
CA LYS A 170 -23.59 3.42 1.85
C LYS A 170 -24.32 3.15 0.52
N LYS A 171 -23.59 2.80 -0.54
CA LYS A 171 -24.14 2.44 -1.87
C LYS A 171 -24.28 0.91 -2.05
N GLY A 172 -24.14 0.12 -0.99
CA GLY A 172 -24.21 -1.34 -1.02
C GLY A 172 -23.01 -2.03 -1.69
N LYS A 173 -21.96 -1.30 -2.10
CA LYS A 173 -20.81 -1.85 -2.82
C LYS A 173 -19.67 -2.19 -1.87
N VAL A 174 -19.04 -3.33 -2.10
CA VAL A 174 -17.83 -3.75 -1.39
C VAL A 174 -16.63 -2.93 -1.88
N LYS A 175 -15.77 -2.50 -0.95
CA LYS A 175 -14.51 -1.79 -1.26
C LYS A 175 -13.39 -2.77 -1.69
N PHE A 176 -13.71 -3.69 -2.59
CA PHE A 176 -12.77 -4.62 -3.22
C PHE A 176 -12.63 -4.28 -4.71
N LYS A 177 -11.41 -4.16 -5.21
CA LYS A 177 -11.13 -3.83 -6.63
C LYS A 177 -10.01 -4.68 -7.20
N ILE A 178 -10.20 -5.16 -8.43
CA ILE A 178 -9.16 -5.80 -9.23
C ILE A 178 -8.44 -4.71 -10.04
N MET A 179 -7.12 -4.61 -9.89
CA MET A 179 -6.29 -3.50 -10.37
C MET A 179 -5.35 -3.89 -11.52
N TYR A 180 -5.62 -5.02 -12.17
CA TYR A 180 -4.89 -5.45 -13.35
C TYR A 180 -5.87 -5.85 -14.45
N LYS A 181 -5.48 -5.64 -15.71
CA LYS A 181 -6.21 -6.16 -16.85
C LYS A 181 -5.74 -7.60 -17.07
N THR A 182 -6.66 -8.54 -17.02
CA THR A 182 -6.38 -9.90 -17.50
C THR A 182 -6.20 -9.80 -19.01
N LYS A 183 -5.11 -10.34 -19.57
CA LYS A 183 -5.03 -10.50 -21.02
C LYS A 183 -6.15 -11.46 -21.45
N PRO A 184 -6.89 -11.18 -22.53
CA PRO A 184 -7.85 -12.15 -23.05
C PRO A 184 -7.09 -13.43 -23.43
N GLY A 185 -7.29 -14.51 -22.67
CA GLY A 185 -6.67 -15.82 -22.90
C GLY A 185 -5.78 -16.38 -21.79
N GLU A 186 -5.39 -15.59 -20.76
CA GLU A 186 -4.71 -16.16 -19.59
C GLU A 186 -5.76 -16.79 -18.65
N VAL A 187 -5.79 -18.12 -18.65
CA VAL A 187 -6.68 -18.96 -17.84
C VAL A 187 -6.59 -18.55 -16.37
N LYS A 188 -7.76 -18.40 -15.73
CA LYS A 188 -7.92 -18.27 -14.29
C LYS A 188 -7.44 -19.57 -13.62
N ALA A 189 -6.16 -19.65 -13.28
CA ALA A 189 -5.70 -20.52 -12.20
C ALA A 189 -5.91 -19.79 -10.86
#